data_AF-A0A223HWF9-F1
#
_entry.id   AF-A0A223HWF9-F1
#
_cell.length_a   1.000
_cell.length_b   1.000
_cell.length_c   1.000
_cell.angle_alpha   90.00
_cell.angle_beta   90.00
_cell.angle_gamma   90.00
#
_symmetry.space_group_name_H-M   'P 1'
#
loop_
_entity.id
_entity.type
_entity.pdbx_description
1 polymer ?
#
loop_
_entity_poly.entity_id
_entity_poly.type
_entity_poly.pdbx_seq_one_letter_code
_entity_poly.pdbx_strand_id
1 'polypeptide(L)'
;MHSLNEVVLTVEEFEAIRLKDLEGLEQEECAEKMKVSRPTFFRIIISAREKVADALVNGKAIKVEGGNYKVYGDDTVHHGHCHRHGMDINEDE
;
A
#
# COMPACT_ATOMS: atom_id res chain seq x y z
N MET A 1 22.33 24.31 3.07
CA MET A 1 21.20 23.37 3.05
C MET A 1 20.11 23.98 2.18
N HIS A 2 19.82 23.39 1.02
CA HIS A 2 18.66 23.80 0.24
C HIS A 2 17.45 23.07 0.82
N SER A 3 16.59 23.81 1.51
CA SER A 3 15.26 23.32 1.88
C SER A 3 14.47 23.21 0.58
N LEU A 4 14.34 21.99 0.05
CA LEU A 4 13.39 21.76 -1.04
C LEU A 4 11.99 21.99 -0.46
N ASN A 5 11.14 22.72 -1.18
CA ASN A 5 9.72 22.70 -0.86
C ASN A 5 9.23 21.26 -0.99
N GLU A 6 8.37 20.81 -0.08
CA GLU A 6 7.90 19.43 -0.02
C GLU A 6 6.40 19.37 -0.28
N VAL A 7 5.96 18.33 -0.97
CA VAL A 7 4.56 17.98 -1.12
C VAL A 7 4.32 16.67 -0.38
N VAL A 8 3.34 16.68 0.52
CA VAL A 8 2.98 15.50 1.32
C VAL A 8 1.82 14.76 0.64
N LEU A 9 2.10 13.55 0.20
CA LEU A 9 1.11 12.57 -0.23
C LEU A 9 0.71 11.68 0.94
N THR A 10 -0.58 11.44 1.12
CA THR A 10 -1.06 10.43 2.08
C THR A 10 -0.84 9.04 1.52
N VAL A 11 -0.82 8.02 2.39
CA VAL A 11 -0.74 6.62 1.93
C VAL A 11 -1.95 6.24 1.06
N GLU A 12 -3.12 6.81 1.31
CA GLU A 12 -4.31 6.61 0.47
C GLU A 12 -4.13 7.20 -0.93
N GLU A 13 -3.56 8.40 -1.03
CA GLU A 13 -3.25 9.05 -2.31
C GLU A 13 -2.20 8.28 -3.09
N PHE A 14 -1.17 7.79 -2.40
CA PHE A 14 -0.13 6.95 -2.99
C PHE A 14 -0.69 5.62 -3.52
N GLU A 15 -1.52 4.94 -2.72
CA GLU A 15 -2.18 3.69 -3.13
C GLU A 15 -3.10 3.91 -4.32
N ALA A 16 -3.86 5.01 -4.34
CA ALA A 16 -4.75 5.34 -5.45
C ALA A 16 -3.98 5.52 -6.76
N ILE A 17 -2.84 6.24 -6.73
CA ILE A 17 -1.95 6.38 -7.90
C ILE A 17 -1.43 5.00 -8.31
N ARG A 18 -0.99 4.15 -7.36
CA ARG A 18 -0.50 2.82 -7.69
C ARG A 18 -1.57 1.99 -8.43
N LEU A 19 -2.79 1.93 -7.90
CA LEU A 19 -3.86 1.12 -8.48
C LEU A 19 -4.33 1.65 -9.84
N LYS A 20 -4.50 2.97 -9.98
CA LYS A 20 -5.08 3.55 -11.20
C LYS A 20 -4.05 3.86 -12.28
N ASP A 21 -2.94 4.49 -11.90
CA ASP A 21 -1.95 5.01 -12.86
C ASP A 21 -0.83 4.00 -13.15
N LEU A 22 -0.44 3.16 -12.17
CA LEU A 22 0.60 2.15 -12.36
C LEU A 22 0.05 0.77 -12.75
N GLU A 23 -0.96 0.26 -12.02
CA GLU A 23 -1.59 -1.04 -12.30
C GLU A 23 -2.66 -0.97 -13.39
N GLY A 24 -3.14 0.23 -13.73
CA GLY A 24 -4.07 0.45 -14.84
C GLY A 24 -5.50 -0.05 -14.59
N LEU A 25 -5.88 -0.26 -13.33
CA LEU A 25 -7.18 -0.86 -12.98
C LEU A 25 -8.35 0.08 -13.24
N GLU A 26 -9.55 -0.49 -13.34
CA GLU A 26 -10.75 0.32 -13.46
C GLU A 26 -11.08 1.06 -12.15
N GLN A 27 -11.76 2.20 -12.27
CA GLN A 27 -12.05 3.05 -11.10
C GLN A 27 -12.87 2.33 -10.03
N GLU A 28 -13.74 1.41 -10.47
CA GLU A 28 -14.58 0.59 -9.60
C GLU A 28 -13.72 -0.40 -8.80
N GLU A 29 -12.82 -1.12 -9.48
CA GLU A 29 -11.88 -2.05 -8.85
C GLU A 29 -10.94 -1.34 -7.85
N CYS A 30 -10.48 -0.13 -8.19
CA CYS A 30 -9.66 0.66 -7.29
C CYS A 30 -10.41 1.02 -6.00
N ALA A 31 -11.66 1.47 -6.13
CA ALA A 31 -12.51 1.83 -5.00
C ALA A 31 -12.79 0.61 -4.09
N GLU A 32 -13.04 -0.56 -4.70
CA GLU A 32 -13.22 -1.83 -3.99
C GLU A 32 -11.96 -2.26 -3.25
N LYS A 33 -10.79 -2.25 -3.90
CA LYS A 33 -9.50 -2.60 -3.28
C LYS A 33 -9.15 -1.67 -2.11
N MET A 34 -9.46 -0.38 -2.24
CA MET A 34 -9.26 0.60 -1.16
C MET A 34 -10.39 0.60 -0.12
N LYS A 35 -11.46 -0.17 -0.32
CA LYS A 35 -12.65 -0.24 0.56
C LYS A 35 -13.29 1.13 0.80
N VAL A 36 -13.33 1.96 -0.23
CA VAL A 36 -13.96 3.29 -0.20
C VAL A 36 -15.06 3.39 -1.24
N SER A 37 -15.92 4.41 -1.11
CA SER A 37 -16.92 4.68 -2.16
C SER A 37 -16.25 5.19 -3.45
N ARG A 38 -16.85 4.93 -4.62
CA ARG A 38 -16.40 5.47 -5.92
C ARG A 38 -16.15 7.00 -5.90
N PRO A 39 -17.05 7.85 -5.34
CA PRO A 39 -16.78 9.29 -5.25
C PRO A 39 -15.66 9.63 -4.26
N THR A 40 -15.47 8.85 -3.20
CA THR A 40 -14.31 9.02 -2.31
C THR A 40 -13.01 8.72 -3.04
N PHE A 41 -12.95 7.60 -3.76
CA PHE A 41 -11.78 7.24 -4.57
C PHE A 41 -11.45 8.32 -5.61
N PHE A 42 -12.47 8.83 -6.31
CA PHE A 42 -12.30 9.90 -7.29
C PHE A 42 -11.66 11.15 -6.69
N ARG A 43 -12.10 11.56 -5.48
CA ARG A 43 -11.50 12.69 -4.77
C ARG A 43 -10.04 12.43 -4.39
N ILE A 44 -9.73 11.21 -3.93
CA ILE A 44 -8.37 10.82 -3.55
C ILE A 44 -7.45 10.87 -4.76
N ILE A 45 -7.81 10.23 -5.88
CA ILE A 45 -6.93 10.17 -7.07
C ILE A 45 -6.71 11.55 -7.69
N ILE A 46 -7.72 12.43 -7.71
CA ILE A 46 -7.56 13.81 -8.19
C ILE A 46 -6.57 14.56 -7.32
N SER A 47 -6.76 14.53 -5.99
CA SER A 47 -5.88 15.26 -5.08
C SER A 47 -4.44 14.74 -5.15
N ALA A 48 -4.28 13.41 -5.27
CA ALA A 48 -2.98 12.77 -5.44
C ALA A 48 -2.28 13.25 -6.73
N ARG A 49 -2.99 13.28 -7.86
CA ARG A 49 -2.44 13.74 -9.15
C ARG A 49 -2.09 15.23 -9.14
N GLU A 50 -2.91 16.08 -8.51
CA GLU A 50 -2.60 17.51 -8.36
C GLU A 50 -1.30 17.73 -7.58
N LYS A 51 -1.13 17.01 -6.46
CA LYS A 51 0.08 17.05 -5.64
C LYS A 51 1.32 16.57 -6.39
N VAL A 52 1.20 15.46 -7.12
CA VAL A 52 2.30 14.94 -7.94
C VAL A 52 2.65 15.91 -9.05
N ALA A 53 1.65 16.48 -9.74
CA ALA A 53 1.87 17.47 -10.79
C ALA A 53 2.58 18.71 -10.24
N ASP A 54 2.13 19.25 -9.10
CA ASP A 54 2.76 20.37 -8.42
C ASP A 54 4.22 20.05 -8.06
N ALA A 55 4.50 18.84 -7.57
CA ALA A 55 5.84 18.45 -7.21
C ALA A 55 6.77 18.32 -8.43
N LEU A 56 6.30 17.71 -9.51
CA LEU A 56 7.07 17.53 -10.74
C LEU A 56 7.34 18.85 -11.45
N VAL A 57 6.33 19.74 -11.54
CA VAL A 57 6.46 21.03 -12.23
C VAL A 57 7.33 22.01 -11.45
N ASN A 58 7.17 22.07 -10.11
CA ASN A 58 7.89 23.04 -9.28
C ASN A 58 9.18 22.49 -8.65
N GLY A 59 9.58 21.26 -8.99
CA GLY A 59 10.78 20.63 -8.45
C GLY A 59 10.74 20.42 -6.92
N LYS A 60 9.55 20.13 -6.37
CA LYS A 60 9.36 19.88 -4.95
C LYS A 60 9.66 18.42 -4.62
N ALA A 61 10.16 18.16 -3.42
CA ALA A 61 10.32 16.79 -2.95
C ALA A 61 8.95 16.17 -2.63
N ILE A 62 8.76 14.91 -2.99
CA ILE A 62 7.56 14.15 -2.65
C ILE A 62 7.83 13.38 -1.36
N LYS A 63 7.00 13.60 -0.35
CA LYS A 63 7.05 12.89 0.93
C LYS A 63 5.76 12.12 1.12
N VAL A 64 5.85 10.84 1.45
CA VAL A 64 4.66 10.01 1.72
C VAL A 64 4.51 9.85 3.23
N GLU A 65 3.49 10.45 3.81
CA GLU A 65 3.24 10.42 5.26
C GLU A 65 1.75 10.46 5.60
N GLY A 66 1.41 9.89 6.76
CA GLY A 66 0.06 9.96 7.32
C GLY A 66 -0.97 9.09 6.59
N GLY A 67 -2.25 9.36 6.88
CA GLY A 67 -3.38 8.55 6.44
C GLY A 67 -3.70 7.40 7.38
N ASN A 68 -4.90 6.82 7.23
CA ASN A 68 -5.33 5.65 7.99
C ASN A 68 -5.11 4.39 7.13
N TYR A 69 -3.93 3.78 7.25
CA TYR A 69 -3.56 2.60 6.48
C TYR A 69 -3.20 1.44 7.41
N LYS A 70 -3.44 0.21 6.93
CA LYS A 70 -3.00 -1.01 7.60
C LYS A 70 -1.85 -1.61 6.81
N VAL A 71 -0.67 -1.68 7.42
CA VAL A 71 0.45 -2.45 6.88
C VAL A 71 0.22 -3.90 7.27
N TYR A 72 0.02 -4.78 6.30
CA TYR A 72 0.13 -6.21 6.53
C TYR A 72 1.62 -6.57 6.44
N GLY A 73 2.31 -6.50 7.57
CA GLY A 73 3.69 -6.96 7.68
C GLY A 73 3.74 -8.48 7.66
N ASP A 74 4.76 -9.01 6.98
CA ASP A 74 5.08 -10.44 6.93
C ASP A 74 5.46 -10.93 8.33
N ASP A 75 4.57 -11.71 8.95
CA ASP A 75 4.85 -12.41 10.21
C ASP A 75 5.77 -13.61 9.94
N THR A 76 7.01 -13.37 9.47
CA THR A 76 8.07 -14.40 9.54
C THR A 76 8.55 -14.55 10.98
N VAL A 77 7.71 -15.13 11.84
CA VAL A 77 8.19 -15.73 13.09
C VAL A 77 8.61 -17.16 12.75
N HIS A 78 9.85 -17.29 12.27
CA HIS A 78 10.58 -18.54 12.36
C HIS A 78 10.88 -18.83 13.83
N HIS A 79 10.06 -19.66 14.48
CA HIS A 79 10.50 -20.45 15.63
C HIS A 79 10.53 -21.92 15.22
N GLY A 80 11.68 -22.32 14.69
CA GLY A 80 12.01 -23.73 14.52
C GLY A 80 12.06 -24.43 15.87
N HIS A 81 11.27 -25.48 16.01
CA HIS A 81 11.56 -26.56 16.95
C HIS A 81 11.33 -27.89 16.24
N CYS A 82 12.40 -28.38 15.64
CA CYS A 82 12.51 -29.75 15.16
C CYS A 82 12.66 -30.65 16.40
N HIS A 83 11.57 -30.95 17.10
CA HIS A 83 11.58 -31.99 18.12
C HIS A 83 11.38 -33.35 17.47
N ARG A 84 12.52 -34.03 17.32
CA ARG A 84 12.65 -35.44 16.99
C ARG A 84 12.09 -36.30 18.14
N HIS A 85 10.93 -36.89 17.96
CA HIS A 85 10.41 -38.11 18.60
C HIS A 85 9.45 -38.69 17.57
N GLY A 86 9.51 -39.94 17.09
CA GLY A 86 9.84 -41.24 17.67
C GLY A 86 8.89 -42.19 16.94
N MET A 87 9.37 -43.34 16.48
CA MET A 87 8.56 -44.36 15.78
C MET A 87 7.35 -44.76 16.62
N ASP A 88 6.21 -45.03 15.97
CA ASP A 88 5.35 -46.15 16.31
C ASP A 88 4.71 -46.71 15.03
N ILE A 89 5.26 -47.84 14.60
CA ILE A 89 4.58 -48.97 13.98
C ILE A 89 3.15 -49.12 14.50
N ASN A 90 2.18 -49.28 13.61
CA ASN A 90 1.13 -50.28 13.77
C ASN A 90 0.59 -50.69 12.39
N GLU A 91 0.68 -51.99 12.16
CA GLU A 91 -0.02 -52.80 11.16
C GLU A 91 -1.55 -52.73 11.39
N ASP A 92 -2.29 -53.41 10.51
CA ASP A 92 -3.72 -53.77 10.57
C ASP A 92 -4.67 -52.75 9.91
N GLU A 93 -5.50 -53.06 8.90
CA GLU A 93 -6.03 -54.30 8.30
C GLU A 93 -6.28 -54.08 6.79
#